data_AF-A0A1G6LV47-F1
#
_entry.id   AF-A0A1G6LV47-F1
#
_cell.length_a   1.000
_cell.length_b   1.000
_cell.length_c   1.000
_cell.angle_alpha   90.00
_cell.angle_beta   90.00
_cell.angle_gamma   90.00
#
_symmetry.space_group_name_H-M   'P 1'
#
loop_
_entity.id
_entity.type
_entity.pdbx_description
1 polymer ?
#
loop_
_entity_poly.entity_id
_entity_poly.type
_entity_poly.pdbx_seq_one_letter_code
_entity_poly.pdbx_strand_id
1 'polypeptide(L)'
;MRTTRTTGALLAGVLAAALAGCGDDASAPPPEVTVTAGPQEVTARPTQYCAEGQGQRYQVTPPVVEVSPDTPIALTVPEEVARNGWGVQVFDERLEERIGEVDVEPGTTTFDGINSSDVVPTAFYLVVVEDRHGECLLTGSWPIGFLRAGGDLGTEPTPTSAPASPAG
;
A
#
# COMPACT_ATOMS: atom_id res chain seq x y z
N MET A 1 -59.91 -62.24 4.25
CA MET A 1 -58.84 -62.33 5.27
C MET A 1 -57.81 -61.24 4.97
N ARG A 2 -57.65 -60.27 5.88
CA ARG A 2 -56.52 -59.33 6.08
C ARG A 2 -56.07 -58.37 4.95
N THR A 3 -56.62 -57.15 5.05
CA THR A 3 -55.96 -55.84 5.28
C THR A 3 -54.59 -55.47 4.67
N THR A 4 -54.57 -54.22 4.17
CA THR A 4 -53.56 -53.11 4.32
C THR A 4 -52.67 -52.71 3.13
N ARG A 5 -52.71 -51.39 2.88
CA ARG A 5 -51.94 -50.53 1.96
C ARG A 5 -50.44 -50.46 2.31
N THR A 6 -49.59 -50.12 1.34
CA THR A 6 -48.45 -49.21 1.57
C THR A 6 -47.94 -48.54 0.30
N THR A 7 -47.93 -47.21 0.35
CA THR A 7 -47.25 -46.24 -0.53
C THR A 7 -45.77 -46.16 -0.17
N GLY A 8 -44.89 -45.89 -1.14
CA GLY A 8 -43.50 -45.40 -0.94
C GLY A 8 -42.49 -46.08 -1.86
N ALA A 9 -41.44 -45.46 -2.38
CA ALA A 9 -40.93 -44.10 -2.32
C ALA A 9 -39.77 -43.98 -3.36
N LEU A 10 -39.51 -42.76 -3.85
CA LEU A 10 -38.20 -42.10 -4.11
C LEU A 10 -37.08 -42.94 -4.80
N LEU A 11 -36.42 -42.50 -5.87
CA LEU A 11 -35.38 -41.46 -5.82
C LEU A 11 -34.93 -41.12 -7.27
N ALA A 12 -35.14 -39.86 -7.67
CA ALA A 12 -34.36 -39.20 -8.71
C ALA A 12 -33.21 -38.44 -8.03
N GLY A 13 -31.99 -38.53 -8.55
CA GLY A 13 -30.82 -37.78 -8.08
C GLY A 13 -29.62 -38.13 -8.97
N VAL A 14 -29.40 -37.42 -10.07
CA VAL A 14 -28.55 -36.20 -10.16
C VAL A 14 -27.17 -36.44 -9.54
N LEU A 15 -26.29 -37.09 -10.30
CA LEU A 15 -24.83 -36.98 -10.09
C LEU A 15 -24.36 -35.70 -10.79
N ALA A 16 -24.50 -34.56 -10.12
CA ALA A 16 -23.68 -33.39 -10.42
C ALA A 16 -22.38 -33.57 -9.65
N ALA A 17 -21.35 -34.04 -10.34
CA ALA A 17 -20.00 -34.06 -9.82
C ALA A 17 -19.58 -32.61 -9.53
N ALA A 18 -19.59 -32.27 -8.25
CA ALA A 18 -19.00 -31.03 -7.76
C ALA A 18 -17.51 -31.07 -8.09
N LEU A 19 -17.09 -30.20 -9.02
CA LEU A 19 -15.71 -29.76 -9.15
C LEU A 19 -15.37 -29.07 -7.83
N ALA A 20 -14.77 -29.81 -6.91
CA ALA A 20 -14.06 -29.23 -5.78
C ALA A 20 -12.90 -28.43 -6.37
N GLY A 21 -13.12 -27.12 -6.53
CA GLY A 21 -12.02 -26.18 -6.70
C GLY A 21 -11.15 -26.29 -5.46
N CYS A 22 -9.87 -26.63 -5.66
CA CYS A 22 -8.84 -26.40 -4.65
C CYS A 22 -8.91 -24.92 -4.28
N GLY A 23 -9.38 -24.63 -3.07
CA GLY A 23 -9.22 -23.32 -2.47
C GLY A 23 -7.75 -23.18 -2.12
N ASP A 24 -7.02 -22.42 -2.93
CA ASP A 24 -5.83 -21.74 -2.43
C ASP A 24 -6.33 -20.83 -1.31
N ASP A 25 -6.01 -21.18 -0.06
CA ASP A 25 -6.13 -20.31 1.13
C ASP A 25 -5.13 -19.14 1.00
N ALA A 26 -5.21 -18.39 -0.10
CA ALA A 26 -4.45 -17.17 -0.28
C ALA A 26 -5.16 -16.09 0.53
N SER A 27 -4.57 -15.71 1.67
CA SER A 27 -4.97 -14.50 2.40
C SER A 27 -5.10 -13.33 1.42
N ALA A 28 -6.11 -12.49 1.63
CA ALA A 28 -6.35 -11.33 0.78
C ALA A 28 -5.08 -10.47 0.65
N PRO A 29 -4.79 -9.89 -0.53
CA PRO A 29 -3.64 -9.01 -0.69
C PRO A 29 -3.77 -7.81 0.26
N PRO A 30 -2.64 -7.26 0.75
CA PRO A 30 -2.68 -6.11 1.63
C PRO A 30 -3.24 -4.88 0.88
N PRO A 31 -3.93 -3.96 1.59
CA PRO A 31 -4.51 -2.78 0.98
C PRO A 31 -3.45 -1.86 0.35
N GLU A 32 -3.82 -1.23 -0.76
CA GLU A 32 -2.98 -0.25 -1.46
C GLU A 32 -3.47 1.18 -1.19
N VAL A 33 -2.55 2.13 -1.14
CA VAL A 33 -2.85 3.57 -1.02
C VAL A 33 -2.70 4.22 -2.38
N THR A 34 -3.66 5.07 -2.76
CA THR A 34 -3.59 5.85 -3.99
C THR A 34 -3.05 7.25 -3.71
N VAL A 35 -2.13 7.71 -4.54
CA VAL A 35 -1.56 9.05 -4.48
C VAL A 35 -1.88 9.78 -5.77
N THR A 36 -2.42 10.99 -5.65
CA THR A 36 -2.66 11.90 -6.77
C THR A 36 -1.83 13.16 -6.57
N ALA A 37 -1.03 13.52 -7.57
CA ALA A 37 -0.24 14.75 -7.56
C ALA A 37 -0.27 15.39 -8.96
N GLY A 38 -0.92 16.55 -9.07
CA GLY A 38 -1.18 17.17 -10.38
C GLY A 38 -1.93 16.20 -11.32
N PRO A 39 -1.40 15.88 -12.51
CA PRO A 39 -2.03 14.94 -13.45
C PRO A 39 -1.68 13.47 -13.19
N GLN A 40 -0.84 13.17 -12.21
CA GLN A 40 -0.35 11.81 -11.93
C GLN A 40 -1.20 11.13 -10.87
N GLU A 41 -1.47 9.85 -11.08
CA GLU A 41 -2.10 8.96 -10.10
C GLU A 41 -1.27 7.67 -10.03
N VAL A 42 -0.84 7.29 -8.83
CA VAL A 42 -0.02 6.09 -8.58
C VAL A 42 -0.55 5.32 -7.37
N THR A 43 -0.35 4.00 -7.34
CA THR A 43 -0.66 3.18 -6.17
C THR A 43 0.61 2.75 -5.45
N ALA A 44 0.55 2.76 -4.13
CA ALA A 44 1.62 2.35 -3.23
C ALA A 44 1.20 1.10 -2.45
N ARG A 45 2.12 0.15 -2.35
CA ARG A 45 1.95 -1.07 -1.55
C ARG A 45 2.61 -0.92 -0.19
N PRO A 46 2.09 -1.58 0.86
CA PRO A 46 2.67 -1.47 2.17
C PRO A 46 3.99 -2.25 2.26
N THR A 47 4.94 -1.71 3.02
CA THR A 47 6.14 -2.46 3.44
C THR A 47 5.87 -3.38 4.62
N GLN A 48 4.83 -3.08 5.41
CA GLN A 48 4.32 -3.92 6.47
C GLN A 48 2.83 -3.66 6.64
N TYR A 49 2.08 -4.68 7.06
CA TYR A 49 0.64 -4.57 7.31
C TYR A 49 0.18 -5.67 8.28
N CYS A 50 -0.90 -5.41 9.01
CA CYS A 50 -1.54 -6.43 9.81
C CYS A 50 -2.65 -7.12 9.01
N ALA A 51 -2.33 -8.26 8.40
CA ALA A 51 -3.33 -9.08 7.73
C ALA A 51 -3.81 -10.18 8.69
N GLU A 52 -5.12 -10.24 8.93
CA GLU A 52 -5.77 -11.31 9.70
C GLU A 52 -5.19 -11.47 11.13
N GLY A 53 -4.84 -10.34 11.76
CA GLY A 53 -4.26 -10.32 13.11
C GLY A 53 -2.79 -10.74 13.19
N GLN A 54 -2.16 -10.99 12.03
CA GLN A 54 -0.74 -11.33 11.92
C GLN A 54 0.01 -10.23 11.18
N GLY A 55 1.02 -9.66 11.84
CA GLY A 55 1.89 -8.67 11.23
C GLY A 55 2.79 -9.30 10.18
N GLN A 56 2.76 -8.77 8.97
CA GLN A 56 3.58 -9.23 7.85
C GLN A 56 4.48 -8.10 7.35
N ARG A 57 5.62 -8.47 6.77
CA ARG A 57 6.54 -7.55 6.07
C ARG A 57 6.66 -7.95 4.62
N TYR A 58 6.70 -6.97 3.74
CA TYR A 58 6.74 -7.13 2.31
C TYR A 58 7.98 -6.45 1.74
N GLN A 59 8.60 -7.10 0.76
CA GLN A 59 9.65 -6.47 -0.04
C GLN A 59 8.96 -5.71 -1.18
N VAL A 60 8.90 -4.39 -1.05
CA VAL A 60 8.30 -3.50 -2.05
C VAL A 60 9.27 -2.38 -2.37
N THR A 61 9.30 -1.98 -3.63
CA THR A 61 9.96 -0.74 -4.06
C THR A 61 8.92 0.37 -3.99
N PRO A 62 9.14 1.44 -3.19
CA PRO A 62 8.24 2.58 -3.13
C PRO A 62 8.07 3.22 -4.52
N PRO A 63 6.86 3.59 -4.94
CA PRO A 63 6.69 4.40 -6.13
C PRO A 63 7.31 5.78 -5.92
N VAL A 64 7.80 6.38 -7.00
CA VAL A 64 8.39 7.72 -7.02
C VAL A 64 7.57 8.61 -7.95
N VAL A 65 7.17 9.78 -7.46
CA VAL A 65 6.33 10.75 -8.17
C VAL A 65 7.12 12.03 -8.40
N GLU A 66 7.27 12.42 -9.66
CA GLU A 66 7.91 13.69 -10.03
C GLU A 66 6.88 14.83 -9.98
N VAL A 67 7.10 15.78 -9.07
CA VAL A 67 6.15 16.87 -8.82
C VAL A 67 6.76 18.23 -9.14
N SER A 68 5.95 19.12 -9.72
CA SER A 68 6.35 20.51 -9.86
C SER A 68 6.30 21.21 -8.49
N PRO A 69 7.00 22.34 -8.30
CA PRO A 69 6.71 23.22 -7.17
C PRO A 69 5.23 23.61 -7.14
N ASP A 70 4.69 23.83 -5.95
CA ASP A 70 3.31 24.24 -5.72
C ASP A 70 2.27 23.25 -6.25
N THR A 71 2.57 21.95 -6.16
CA THR A 71 1.67 20.88 -6.57
C THR A 71 0.94 20.32 -5.34
N PRO A 72 -0.41 20.34 -5.33
CA PRO A 72 -1.18 19.67 -4.28
C PRO A 72 -1.02 18.15 -4.41
N ILE A 73 -0.85 17.50 -3.26
CA ILE A 73 -0.71 16.04 -3.14
C ILE A 73 -1.90 15.53 -2.33
N ALA A 74 -2.68 14.64 -2.94
CA ALA A 74 -3.78 13.94 -2.31
C ALA A 74 -3.42 12.47 -2.06
N LEU A 75 -3.72 12.00 -0.85
CA LEU A 75 -3.51 10.62 -0.41
C LEU A 75 -4.89 10.02 -0.13
N THR A 76 -5.19 8.91 -0.80
CA THR A 76 -6.45 8.17 -0.62
C THR A 76 -6.16 6.77 -0.11
N VAL A 77 -6.64 6.49 1.10
CA VAL A 77 -6.51 5.19 1.75
C VAL A 77 -7.81 4.39 1.61
N PRO A 78 -7.75 3.06 1.64
CA PRO A 78 -8.94 2.22 1.71
C PRO A 78 -9.76 2.46 2.98
N GLU A 79 -11.06 2.13 2.93
CA GLU A 79 -12.00 2.40 4.03
C GLU A 79 -11.59 1.72 5.35
N GLU A 80 -10.99 0.53 5.28
CA GLU A 80 -10.49 -0.20 6.44
C GLU A 80 -9.38 0.55 7.15
N VAL A 81 -8.43 1.14 6.41
CA VAL A 81 -7.33 1.95 6.95
C VAL A 81 -7.88 3.24 7.54
N ALA A 82 -8.77 3.92 6.81
CA ALA A 82 -9.43 5.14 7.29
C ALA A 82 -10.14 4.92 8.63
N ARG A 83 -10.85 3.80 8.77
CA ARG A 83 -11.59 3.43 9.98
C ARG A 83 -10.68 3.13 11.17
N ASN A 84 -9.52 2.55 10.91
CA ASN A 84 -8.53 2.26 11.95
C ASN A 84 -7.79 3.53 12.42
N GLY A 85 -7.84 4.61 11.63
CA GLY A 85 -7.06 5.82 11.85
C GLY A 85 -5.72 5.74 11.12
N TRP A 86 -5.24 6.89 10.65
CA TRP A 86 -3.97 6.99 9.96
C TRP A 86 -3.43 8.42 9.98
N GLY A 87 -2.14 8.54 9.69
CA GLY A 87 -1.47 9.82 9.50
C GLY A 87 -0.39 9.73 8.43
N VAL A 88 0.27 10.86 8.19
CA VAL A 88 1.35 10.97 7.22
C VAL A 88 2.62 11.39 7.94
N GLN A 89 3.68 10.62 7.79
CA GLN A 89 5.01 10.99 8.26
C GLN A 89 5.85 11.45 7.07
N VAL A 90 6.56 12.56 7.23
CA VAL A 90 7.44 13.12 6.20
C VAL A 90 8.86 12.75 6.57
N PHE A 91 9.59 12.14 5.64
CA PHE A 91 10.98 11.73 5.80
C PHE A 91 11.87 12.43 4.78
N ASP A 92 13.17 12.48 5.10
CA ASP A 92 14.23 12.89 4.18
C ASP A 92 14.30 12.03 2.90
N GLU A 93 15.20 12.37 1.99
CA GLU A 93 15.37 11.67 0.71
C GLU A 93 15.91 10.24 0.82
N ARG A 94 16.32 9.79 2.02
CA ARG A 94 16.87 8.45 2.28
C ARG A 94 15.96 7.59 3.18
N LEU A 95 14.80 8.11 3.57
CA LEU A 95 13.89 7.47 4.51
C LEU A 95 14.55 7.21 5.89
N GLU A 96 15.51 8.05 6.29
CA GLU A 96 16.28 7.88 7.53
C GLU A 96 15.80 8.81 8.65
N GLU A 97 15.67 10.11 8.37
CA GLU A 97 15.21 11.10 9.33
C GLU A 97 13.74 11.49 9.08
N ARG A 98 12.92 11.45 10.14
CA ARG A 98 11.56 12.00 10.10
C ARG A 98 11.62 13.51 10.34
N ILE A 99 11.23 14.26 9.33
CA ILE A 99 11.28 15.73 9.28
C ILE A 99 9.91 16.39 9.51
N GLY A 100 8.83 15.61 9.49
CA GLY A 100 7.48 16.11 9.74
C GLY A 100 6.45 15.00 9.99
N GLU A 101 5.28 15.40 10.46
CA GLU A 101 4.13 14.52 10.69
C GLU A 101 2.85 15.34 10.51
N VAL A 102 1.83 14.70 9.96
CA VAL A 102 0.50 15.26 9.74
C VAL A 102 -0.52 14.24 10.22
N ASP A 103 -1.28 14.61 11.24
CA ASP A 103 -2.41 13.83 11.71
C ASP A 103 -3.61 14.02 10.78
N VAL A 104 -4.27 12.91 10.43
CA VAL A 104 -5.50 12.92 9.64
C VAL A 104 -6.67 12.56 10.55
N GLU A 105 -7.81 13.24 10.38
CA GLU A 105 -8.99 12.95 11.20
C GLU A 105 -9.48 11.50 10.97
N PRO A 106 -9.77 10.73 12.04
CA PRO A 106 -10.21 9.34 11.91
C PRO A 106 -11.43 9.18 11.00
N GLY A 107 -11.43 8.14 10.16
CA GLY A 107 -12.48 7.88 9.17
C GLY A 107 -12.33 8.66 7.87
N THR A 108 -11.36 9.57 7.76
CA THR A 108 -11.06 10.28 6.51
C THR A 108 -10.41 9.32 5.50
N THR A 109 -11.03 9.13 4.34
CA THR A 109 -10.47 8.27 3.28
C THR A 109 -9.50 9.02 2.37
N THR A 110 -9.66 10.33 2.24
CA THR A 110 -8.84 11.17 1.34
C THR A 110 -8.35 12.40 2.09
N PHE A 111 -7.03 12.63 2.06
CA PHE A 111 -6.38 13.80 2.62
C PHE A 111 -5.62 14.56 1.52
N ASP A 112 -5.86 15.86 1.38
CA ASP A 112 -5.31 16.73 0.33
C ASP A 112 -4.56 17.96 0.89
N GLY A 113 -4.23 17.95 2.19
CA GLY A 113 -3.62 19.08 2.89
C GLY A 113 -2.10 19.24 2.70
N ILE A 114 -1.48 18.51 1.76
CA ILE A 114 -0.03 18.56 1.52
C ILE A 114 0.26 19.25 0.20
N ASN A 115 1.18 20.21 0.20
CA ASN A 115 1.73 20.82 -1.01
C ASN A 115 3.22 20.48 -1.15
N SER A 116 3.67 20.19 -2.38
CA SER A 116 5.07 19.84 -2.67
C SER A 116 6.07 20.94 -2.26
N SER A 117 5.64 22.20 -2.19
CA SER A 117 6.49 23.33 -1.77
C SER A 117 6.69 23.45 -0.26
N ASP A 118 5.80 22.86 0.54
CA ASP A 118 5.84 22.98 2.00
C ASP A 118 6.86 22.04 2.63
N VAL A 119 7.33 21.05 1.87
CA VAL A 119 8.37 20.10 2.30
C VAL A 119 9.74 20.59 1.83
N VAL A 120 10.71 20.56 2.72
CA VAL A 120 12.14 20.79 2.43
C VAL A 120 12.85 19.54 2.95
N PRO A 121 13.34 18.63 2.07
CA PRO A 121 14.14 18.87 0.85
C PRO A 121 13.39 18.81 -0.49
N THR A 122 14.11 18.97 -1.61
CA THR A 122 13.57 18.80 -2.98
C THR A 122 13.24 17.36 -3.33
N ALA A 123 13.84 16.40 -2.62
CA ALA A 123 13.49 15.00 -2.62
C ALA A 123 13.07 14.60 -1.20
N PHE A 124 11.99 13.85 -1.06
CA PHE A 124 11.47 13.44 0.25
C PHE A 124 10.58 12.20 0.11
N TYR A 125 10.29 11.53 1.22
CA TYR A 125 9.28 10.50 1.28
C TYR A 125 8.09 10.94 2.12
N LEU A 126 6.88 10.66 1.63
CA LEU A 126 5.69 10.60 2.48
C LEU A 126 5.45 9.14 2.83
N VAL A 127 5.28 8.86 4.10
CA VAL A 127 4.92 7.53 4.60
C VAL A 127 3.54 7.64 5.22
N VAL A 128 2.56 7.05 4.56
CA VAL A 128 1.24 6.84 5.17
C VAL A 128 1.41 5.77 6.22
N VAL A 129 0.95 6.04 7.45
CA VAL A 129 1.05 5.12 8.57
C VAL A 129 -0.32 4.94 9.18
N GLU A 130 -0.75 3.69 9.26
CA GLU A 130 -1.97 3.31 9.95
C GLU A 130 -1.75 3.32 11.47
N ASP A 131 -2.77 3.78 12.20
CA ASP A 131 -2.76 3.78 13.64
C ASP A 131 -2.80 2.37 14.21
N ARG A 132 -2.29 2.24 15.43
CA ARG A 132 -2.35 0.96 16.13
C ARG A 132 -3.79 0.61 16.47
N HIS A 133 -4.21 -0.55 15.99
CA HIS A 133 -5.52 -1.12 16.24
C HIS A 133 -5.39 -2.61 16.56
N GLY A 134 -6.30 -3.11 17.40
CA GLY A 134 -6.28 -4.51 17.85
C GLY A 134 -4.98 -4.91 18.57
N GLU A 135 -4.67 -6.21 18.50
CA GLU A 135 -3.52 -6.82 19.20
C GLU A 135 -2.24 -6.84 18.33
N CYS A 136 -2.32 -6.35 17.10
CA CYS A 136 -1.20 -6.40 16.18
C CYS A 136 -0.11 -5.38 16.55
N LEU A 137 1.14 -5.82 16.56
CA LEU A 137 2.28 -4.96 16.84
C LEU A 137 2.83 -4.24 15.59
N LEU A 138 2.47 -4.72 14.39
CA LEU A 138 2.84 -4.10 13.12
C LEU A 138 1.59 -3.45 12.53
N THR A 139 1.65 -2.14 12.27
CA THR A 139 0.62 -1.40 11.54
C THR A 139 1.03 -1.18 10.09
N GLY A 140 0.06 -0.85 9.24
CA GLY A 140 0.29 -0.50 7.85
C GLY A 140 1.28 0.64 7.65
N SER A 141 2.23 0.50 6.73
CA SER A 141 3.08 1.61 6.28
C SER A 141 3.33 1.59 4.77
N TRP A 142 2.99 2.70 4.10
CA TRP A 142 3.09 2.87 2.66
C TRP A 142 4.02 4.05 2.34
N PRO A 143 5.30 3.80 2.04
CA PRO A 143 6.23 4.84 1.60
C PRO A 143 5.98 5.21 0.13
N ILE A 144 6.01 6.51 -0.17
CA ILE A 144 5.93 7.10 -1.51
C ILE A 144 7.01 8.19 -1.62
N GLY A 145 7.89 8.06 -2.62
CA GLY A 145 8.93 9.03 -2.90
C GLY A 145 8.39 10.19 -3.74
N PHE A 146 8.86 11.40 -3.46
CA PHE A 146 8.55 12.59 -4.24
C PHE A 146 9.83 13.27 -4.68
N LEU A 147 9.87 13.66 -5.94
CA LEU A 147 11.00 14.34 -6.57
C LEU A 147 10.53 15.66 -7.17
N ARG A 148 11.02 16.77 -6.63
CA ARG A 148 10.93 18.08 -7.31
C ARG A 148 12.12 18.27 -8.24
N ALA A 149 11.97 19.16 -9.21
CA ALA A 149 13.06 19.56 -10.09
C ALA A 149 14.32 19.91 -9.29
N GLY A 150 15.42 19.19 -9.55
CA GLY A 150 16.70 19.34 -8.86
C GLY A 150 16.87 18.51 -7.57
N GLY A 151 15.92 17.64 -7.21
CA GLY A 151 16.07 16.63 -6.16
C GLY A 151 16.59 15.30 -6.69
N ASP A 152 17.16 14.48 -5.79
CA ASP A 152 17.59 13.11 -6.06
C ASP A 152 17.27 12.24 -4.83
N LEU A 153 16.66 11.06 -5.03
CA LEU A 153 16.36 10.09 -3.97
C LEU A 153 17.53 9.10 -3.75
N GLY A 154 18.75 9.44 -4.19
CA GLY A 154 19.94 8.63 -3.98
C GLY A 154 19.95 7.33 -4.78
N THR A 155 19.56 7.35 -6.06
CA THR A 155 19.73 6.15 -6.90
C THR A 155 21.23 5.84 -7.01
N GLU A 156 21.62 4.59 -6.76
CA GLU A 156 23.01 4.10 -6.74
C GLU A 156 23.92 4.73 -7.84
N PRO A 157 25.22 4.95 -7.55
CA PRO A 157 26.12 5.63 -8.48
C PRO A 157 26.14 4.91 -9.82
N THR A 158 25.90 5.65 -10.90
CA THR A 158 26.22 5.21 -12.26
C THR A 158 27.67 4.70 -12.26
N PRO A 159 27.95 3.44 -12.68
CA PRO A 159 29.34 2.99 -12.78
C PRO A 159 30.02 3.87 -13.83
N THR A 160 30.82 4.83 -13.35
CA THR A 160 31.73 5.61 -14.20
C THR A 160 32.71 4.61 -14.79
N SER A 161 32.49 4.23 -16.04
CA SER A 161 33.50 3.54 -16.83
C SER A 161 34.68 4.51 -16.96
N ALA A 162 35.74 4.24 -16.21
CA ALA A 162 36.99 5.01 -16.27
C ALA A 162 37.55 4.96 -17.71
N PRO A 163 38.01 6.09 -18.28
CA PRO A 163 38.67 6.06 -19.58
C PRO A 163 40.01 5.33 -19.46
N ALA A 164 40.25 4.37 -20.35
CA ALA A 164 41.55 3.69 -20.46
C ALA A 164 42.63 4.71 -20.85
N SER A 165 43.65 4.88 -19.99
CA SER A 165 44.85 5.66 -20.30
C SER A 165 45.62 5.04 -21.47
N PRO A 166 46.13 5.84 -22.43
CA PRO A 166 47.05 5.34 -23.44
C PRO A 166 48.44 5.11 -22.83
N ALA A 167 49.03 3.94 -23.09
CA ALA A 167 50.41 3.64 -22.78
C ALA A 167 51.34 4.43 -23.74
N GLY A 168 52.31 5.15 -23.16
CA GLY A 168 53.47 5.67 -23.86
C GLY A 168 54.65 4.71 -23.82
#